data_AF-A0A1G7EB46-F1
#
_entry.id   AF-A0A1G7EB46-F1
#
_cell.length_a   1.000
_cell.length_b   1.000
_cell.length_c   1.000
_cell.angle_alpha   90.00
_cell.angle_beta   90.00
_cell.angle_gamma   90.00
#
_symmetry.space_group_name_H-M   'P 1'
#
loop_
_entity.id
_entity.type
_entity.pdbx_description
1 polymer ?
#
loop_
_entity_poly.entity_id
_entity_poly.type
_entity_poly.pdbx_seq_one_letter_code
_entity_poly.pdbx_strand_id
1 'polypeptide(L)'
;MTEAVTFLPKKWEQVPRQKFEEVLSNNCLLVSAFQDSILQIKEYLSDTYLFLLTNVEGILLDLDFSQNIESIVNHSPIRAGMYFTEQSCGVNAISEAMKHEAPIYLPPEEHECLAFKDWHCFSVPLKIDNKTIGYLDVSTINSGMNRELVAITKLLPAQMLISYQEYVNEQESELFFQSLTERQLKVLQLISKGYTVKAIAIKLKIKECTVNHHKKIIFEKLGVQSSTEAVSIAARHSIL
;
A
#
# COMPACT_ATOMS: atom_id res chain seq x y z
N MET A 1 -42.21 17.51 23.07
CA MET A 1 -40.90 18.16 23.34
C MET A 1 -39.85 17.08 23.24
N THR A 2 -39.29 16.92 22.06
CA THR A 2 -38.20 15.97 21.79
C THR A 2 -36.91 16.65 22.19
N GLU A 3 -36.19 16.07 23.15
CA GLU A 3 -34.89 16.56 23.59
C GLU A 3 -33.93 16.58 22.40
N ALA A 4 -33.46 17.78 22.05
CA ALA A 4 -32.37 17.94 21.12
C ALA A 4 -31.11 17.40 21.81
N VAL A 5 -30.70 16.19 21.44
CA VAL A 5 -29.38 15.67 21.76
C VAL A 5 -28.38 16.59 21.05
N THR A 6 -27.83 17.54 21.80
CA THR A 6 -26.70 18.35 21.36
C THR A 6 -25.50 17.43 21.24
N PHE A 7 -25.29 16.85 20.06
CA PHE A 7 -24.03 16.23 19.69
C PHE A 7 -22.97 17.33 19.70
N LEU A 8 -22.12 17.33 20.73
CA LEU A 8 -20.85 18.05 20.67
C LEU A 8 -20.10 17.52 19.43
N PRO A 9 -19.59 18.38 18.53
CA PRO A 9 -18.90 17.89 17.35
C PRO A 9 -17.71 17.02 17.79
N LYS A 10 -17.73 15.73 17.41
CA LYS A 10 -16.58 14.84 17.59
C LYS A 10 -15.36 15.56 16.97
N LYS A 11 -14.35 15.78 17.80
CA LYS A 11 -13.18 16.55 17.41
C LYS A 11 -12.30 15.63 16.57
N TRP A 12 -12.17 15.95 15.28
CA TRP A 12 -11.23 15.29 14.39
C TRP A 12 -9.86 15.15 15.06
N GLU A 13 -9.47 13.90 15.31
CA GLU A 13 -8.14 13.59 15.81
C GLU A 13 -7.16 13.50 14.65
N GLN A 14 -5.93 13.97 14.90
CA GLN A 14 -4.86 13.94 13.91
C GLN A 14 -3.59 13.42 14.58
N VAL A 15 -2.85 12.60 13.85
CA VAL A 15 -1.52 12.15 14.23
C VAL A 15 -0.59 13.37 14.33
N PRO A 16 0.19 13.52 15.42
CA PRO A 16 1.20 14.57 15.51
C PRO A 16 2.18 14.47 14.33
N ARG A 17 2.53 15.61 13.71
CA ARG A 17 3.33 15.66 12.47
C ARG A 17 4.60 14.78 12.51
N GLN A 18 5.33 14.79 13.63
CA GLN A 18 6.54 13.98 13.82
C GLN A 18 6.27 12.47 13.73
N LYS A 19 5.13 12.00 14.24
CA LYS A 19 4.72 10.60 14.16
C LYS A 19 4.15 10.24 12.80
N PHE A 20 3.57 11.21 12.10
CA PHE A 20 2.97 10.95 10.78
C PHE A 20 4.03 10.59 9.73
N GLU A 21 5.24 11.14 9.83
CA GLU A 21 6.37 10.75 8.97
C GLU A 21 6.73 9.26 9.13
N GLU A 22 6.73 8.76 10.38
CA GLU A 22 6.95 7.34 10.66
C GLU A 22 5.80 6.47 10.12
N VAL A 23 4.55 6.93 10.26
CA VAL A 23 3.38 6.25 9.68
C VAL A 23 3.51 6.15 8.16
N LEU A 24 3.87 7.24 7.47
CA LEU A 24 4.10 7.23 6.03
C LEU A 24 5.27 6.31 5.64
N SER A 25 6.37 6.33 6.39
CA SER A 25 7.51 5.45 6.14
C SER A 25 7.13 3.97 6.25
N ASN A 26 6.32 3.61 7.26
CA ASN A 26 5.87 2.23 7.47
C ASN A 26 4.82 1.77 6.45
N ASN A 27 4.15 2.70 5.77
CA ASN A 27 3.11 2.41 4.78
C ASN A 27 3.51 2.85 3.37
N CYS A 28 4.80 3.12 3.11
CA CYS A 28 5.25 3.74 1.87
C CYS A 28 4.87 2.91 0.63
N LEU A 29 5.02 1.58 0.69
CA LEU A 29 4.67 0.69 -0.42
C LEU A 29 3.16 0.70 -0.71
N LEU A 30 2.33 0.83 0.34
CA LEU A 30 0.87 0.91 0.19
C LEU A 30 0.45 2.25 -0.42
N VAL A 31 1.11 3.34 -0.01
CA VAL A 31 0.91 4.67 -0.61
C VAL A 31 1.33 4.68 -2.08
N SER A 32 2.49 4.11 -2.43
CA SER A 32 2.93 3.98 -3.82
C SER A 32 1.94 3.18 -4.65
N ALA A 33 1.50 2.01 -4.15
CA ALA A 33 0.52 1.18 -4.86
C ALA A 33 -0.81 1.91 -5.10
N PHE A 34 -1.27 2.72 -4.14
CA PHE A 34 -2.43 3.59 -4.31
C PHE A 34 -2.19 4.65 -5.40
N GLN A 35 -1.12 5.43 -5.29
CA GLN A 35 -0.82 6.52 -6.21
C GLN A 35 -0.70 6.03 -7.65
N ASP A 36 0.03 4.93 -7.87
CA ASP A 36 0.22 4.35 -9.20
C ASP A 36 -1.06 3.78 -9.78
N SER A 37 -1.88 3.12 -8.95
CA SER A 37 -3.16 2.56 -9.39
C SER A 37 -4.15 3.66 -9.77
N ILE A 38 -4.22 4.74 -8.98
CA ILE A 38 -5.05 5.91 -9.29
C ILE A 38 -4.56 6.61 -10.56
N LEU A 39 -3.25 6.79 -10.71
CA LEU A 39 -2.65 7.42 -11.88
C LEU A 39 -3.05 6.73 -13.19
N GLN A 40 -3.18 5.40 -13.19
CA GLN A 40 -3.57 4.61 -14.35
C GLN A 40 -5.04 4.78 -14.75
N ILE A 41 -5.92 5.10 -13.80
CA ILE A 41 -7.36 5.16 -14.06
C ILE A 41 -7.90 6.59 -14.12
N LYS A 42 -7.20 7.58 -13.55
CA LYS A 42 -7.75 8.93 -13.32
C LYS A 42 -8.24 9.64 -14.57
N GLU A 43 -7.64 9.37 -15.74
CA GLU A 43 -8.05 9.96 -17.02
C GLU A 43 -9.40 9.41 -17.54
N TYR A 44 -9.85 8.27 -17.01
CA TYR A 44 -11.12 7.62 -17.37
C TYR A 44 -12.24 7.88 -16.36
N LEU A 45 -11.94 8.53 -15.23
CA LEU A 45 -12.92 8.77 -14.18
C LEU A 45 -13.80 9.98 -14.51
N SER A 46 -15.04 9.94 -14.02
CA SER A 46 -15.93 11.09 -14.06
C SER A 46 -15.35 12.28 -13.32
N ASP A 47 -15.76 13.50 -13.65
CA ASP A 47 -15.20 14.72 -13.07
C ASP A 47 -15.52 14.95 -11.57
N THR A 48 -16.13 14.01 -10.85
CA THR A 48 -16.50 14.14 -9.43
C THR A 48 -16.19 12.87 -8.66
N TYR A 49 -14.96 12.77 -8.14
CA TYR A 49 -14.54 11.66 -7.27
C TYR A 49 -13.55 12.16 -6.21
N LEU A 50 -13.53 11.47 -5.07
CA LEU A 50 -12.48 11.54 -4.07
C LEU A 50 -12.14 10.12 -3.61
N PHE A 51 -10.88 9.73 -3.75
CA PHE A 51 -10.34 8.52 -3.13
C PHE A 51 -9.58 8.87 -1.86
N LEU A 52 -9.74 8.01 -0.85
CA LEU A 52 -9.04 8.10 0.42
C LEU A 52 -8.37 6.75 0.69
N LEU A 53 -7.10 6.78 1.06
CA LEU A 53 -6.35 5.61 1.51
C LEU A 53 -6.04 5.74 2.99
N THR A 54 -6.45 4.76 3.80
CA THR A 54 -6.06 4.70 5.21
C THR A 54 -5.21 3.47 5.52
N ASN A 55 -4.42 3.54 6.58
CA ASN A 55 -3.79 2.35 7.17
C ASN A 55 -4.81 1.54 7.99
N VAL A 56 -4.36 0.41 8.55
CA VAL A 56 -5.21 -0.47 9.39
C VAL A 56 -5.80 0.22 10.64
N GLU A 57 -5.17 1.29 11.14
CA GLU A 57 -5.63 2.07 12.30
C GLU A 57 -6.63 3.18 11.91
N GLY A 58 -6.94 3.32 10.63
CA GLY A 58 -7.83 4.35 10.11
C GLY A 58 -7.17 5.73 9.95
N ILE A 59 -5.83 5.81 9.97
CA ILE A 59 -5.10 7.05 9.68
C ILE A 59 -5.08 7.27 8.17
N LEU A 60 -5.54 8.44 7.71
CA LEU A 60 -5.47 8.83 6.30
C LEU A 60 -4.02 8.99 5.86
N LEU A 61 -3.59 8.15 4.94
CA LEU A 61 -2.24 8.13 4.38
C LEU A 61 -2.14 9.09 3.19
N ASP A 62 -3.10 9.00 2.27
CA ASP A 62 -3.12 9.78 1.04
C ASP A 62 -4.56 9.96 0.51
N LEU A 63 -4.74 10.91 -0.39
CA LEU A 63 -6.00 11.17 -1.08
C LEU A 63 -5.77 11.65 -2.52
N ASP A 64 -6.68 11.30 -3.43
CA ASP A 64 -6.71 11.82 -4.80
C ASP A 64 -8.14 12.23 -5.16
N PHE A 65 -8.33 13.35 -5.84
CA PHE A 65 -9.65 13.89 -6.15
C PHE A 65 -9.67 14.63 -7.47
N SER A 66 -10.86 14.71 -8.06
CA SER A 66 -11.08 15.49 -9.27
C SER A 66 -11.07 17.00 -9.01
N GLN A 67 -10.64 17.78 -10.01
CA GLN A 67 -10.51 19.23 -9.89
C GLN A 67 -11.82 19.94 -9.52
N ASN A 68 -12.98 19.41 -9.95
CA ASN A 68 -14.27 20.04 -9.68
C ASN A 68 -14.64 20.08 -8.18
N ILE A 69 -14.09 19.16 -7.37
CA ILE A 69 -14.34 19.13 -5.93
C ILE A 69 -13.18 19.70 -5.11
N GLU A 70 -12.13 20.22 -5.76
CA GLU A 70 -10.93 20.75 -5.10
C GLU A 70 -11.28 21.80 -4.03
N SER A 71 -12.16 22.76 -4.35
CA SER A 71 -12.60 23.76 -3.38
C SER A 71 -13.29 23.11 -2.18
N ILE A 72 -14.13 22.10 -2.40
CA ILE A 72 -14.86 21.41 -1.32
C ILE A 72 -13.87 20.68 -0.42
N VAL A 73 -12.94 19.90 -0.99
CA VAL A 73 -11.91 19.18 -0.25
C VAL A 73 -11.02 20.16 0.53
N ASN A 74 -10.59 21.26 -0.10
CA ASN A 74 -9.73 22.27 0.52
C ASN A 74 -10.42 23.04 1.67
N HIS A 75 -11.74 23.17 1.67
CA HIS A 75 -12.47 23.78 2.79
C HIS A 75 -12.96 22.74 3.81
N SER A 76 -12.86 21.45 3.50
CA SER A 76 -13.14 20.36 4.43
C SER A 76 -12.00 20.18 5.44
N PRO A 77 -12.23 19.51 6.57
CA PRO A 77 -11.17 19.16 7.51
C PRO A 77 -10.24 18.06 6.98
N ILE A 78 -10.64 17.27 5.96
CA ILE A 78 -9.99 16.03 5.52
C ILE A 78 -8.57 16.26 5.00
N ARG A 79 -7.55 15.76 5.72
CA ARG A 79 -6.13 15.88 5.38
C ARG A 79 -5.37 14.64 5.82
N ALA A 80 -4.27 14.35 5.13
CA ALA A 80 -3.35 13.29 5.51
C ALA A 80 -2.95 13.41 7.00
N GLY A 81 -2.93 12.27 7.69
CA GLY A 81 -2.67 12.15 9.13
C GLY A 81 -3.91 12.19 10.02
N MET A 82 -5.11 12.37 9.49
CA MET A 82 -6.35 12.35 10.28
C MET A 82 -6.86 10.93 10.54
N TYR A 83 -7.51 10.73 11.69
CA TYR A 83 -8.18 9.48 12.01
C TYR A 83 -9.60 9.45 11.47
N PHE A 84 -9.93 8.39 10.73
CA PHE A 84 -11.26 8.06 10.22
C PHE A 84 -12.00 7.03 11.10
N THR A 85 -11.57 6.86 12.34
CA THR A 85 -12.26 6.01 13.32
C THR A 85 -13.58 6.65 13.77
N GLU A 86 -14.50 5.82 14.25
CA GLU A 86 -15.80 6.28 14.78
C GLU A 86 -15.63 7.24 15.97
N GLN A 87 -14.57 7.04 16.78
CA GLN A 87 -14.24 7.92 17.91
C GLN A 87 -13.79 9.32 17.45
N SER A 88 -12.97 9.39 16.40
CA SER A 88 -12.40 10.65 15.89
C SER A 88 -13.42 11.49 15.12
N CYS A 89 -14.10 10.87 14.14
CA CYS A 89 -14.91 11.62 13.17
C CYS A 89 -16.38 11.16 13.08
N GLY A 90 -16.80 10.21 13.92
CA GLY A 90 -18.15 9.64 13.89
C GLY A 90 -18.29 8.50 12.88
N VAL A 91 -19.49 7.93 12.81
CA VAL A 91 -19.83 6.89 11.83
C VAL A 91 -19.59 7.42 10.42
N ASN A 92 -18.71 6.72 9.72
CA ASN A 92 -18.32 6.94 8.32
C ASN A 92 -17.99 5.59 7.66
N ALA A 93 -17.91 5.55 6.33
CA ALA A 93 -17.75 4.30 5.59
C ALA A 93 -16.46 3.53 5.97
N ILE A 94 -15.35 4.24 6.22
CA ILE A 94 -14.09 3.62 6.66
C ILE A 94 -14.28 3.01 8.06
N SER A 95 -14.85 3.74 9.02
CA SER A 95 -15.09 3.20 10.37
C SER A 95 -15.99 1.97 10.39
N GLU A 96 -17.01 1.93 9.53
CA GLU A 96 -17.88 0.75 9.40
C GLU A 96 -17.17 -0.40 8.68
N ALA A 97 -16.37 -0.12 7.64
CA ALA A 97 -15.55 -1.14 7.00
C ALA A 97 -14.51 -1.74 7.96
N MET A 98 -13.96 -0.93 8.88
CA MET A 98 -13.09 -1.41 9.96
C MET A 98 -13.82 -2.34 10.92
N LYS A 99 -15.05 -1.98 11.30
CA LYS A 99 -15.86 -2.72 12.28
C LYS A 99 -16.35 -4.07 11.76
N HIS A 100 -16.71 -4.15 10.47
CA HIS A 100 -17.26 -5.36 9.85
C HIS A 100 -16.22 -6.14 9.03
N GLU A 101 -15.02 -5.59 8.84
CA GLU A 101 -13.98 -6.12 7.97
C GLU A 101 -14.48 -6.50 6.56
N ALA A 102 -15.40 -5.70 6.02
CA ALA A 102 -16.12 -5.98 4.78
C ALA A 102 -16.33 -4.69 3.96
N PRO A 103 -16.62 -4.80 2.66
CA PRO A 103 -17.08 -3.67 1.86
C PRO A 103 -18.34 -3.02 2.45
N ILE A 104 -18.30 -1.71 2.66
CA ILE A 104 -19.42 -0.92 3.19
C ILE A 104 -19.78 0.18 2.21
N TYR A 105 -21.06 0.26 1.89
CA TYR A 105 -21.68 1.45 1.33
C TYR A 105 -22.35 2.22 2.46
N LEU A 106 -22.03 3.51 2.59
CA LEU A 106 -22.67 4.39 3.55
C LEU A 106 -23.32 5.57 2.81
N PRO A 107 -24.65 5.71 2.87
CA PRO A 107 -25.33 6.85 2.26
C PRO A 107 -25.27 8.12 3.16
N PRO A 108 -25.50 9.31 2.59
CA PRO A 108 -25.46 10.61 3.26
C PRO A 108 -26.15 10.64 4.64
N GLU A 109 -27.36 10.06 4.71
CA GLU A 109 -28.20 10.04 5.90
C GLU A 109 -27.67 9.20 7.07
N GLU A 110 -26.74 8.28 6.82
CA GLU A 110 -26.16 7.40 7.83
C GLU A 110 -24.83 7.93 8.41
N HIS A 111 -24.32 9.06 7.89
CA HIS A 111 -23.14 9.71 8.45
C HIS A 111 -23.47 10.49 9.74
N GLU A 112 -22.72 10.22 10.82
CA GLU A 112 -22.73 11.09 12.02
C GLU A 112 -21.87 12.35 11.83
N CYS A 113 -20.94 12.32 10.89
CA CYS A 113 -20.02 13.42 10.63
C CYS A 113 -20.68 14.52 9.79
N LEU A 114 -20.66 15.76 10.27
CA LEU A 114 -21.18 16.91 9.53
C LEU A 114 -20.43 17.17 8.21
N ALA A 115 -19.17 16.74 8.09
CA ALA A 115 -18.37 16.94 6.88
C ALA A 115 -18.82 16.05 5.70
N PHE A 116 -19.59 14.99 5.96
CA PHE A 116 -20.00 13.98 4.98
C PHE A 116 -21.51 13.99 4.67
N LYS A 117 -22.24 15.03 5.10
CA LYS A 117 -23.72 15.06 5.01
C LYS A 117 -24.31 14.98 3.61
N ASP A 118 -23.52 15.21 2.58
CA ASP A 118 -23.92 15.14 1.17
C ASP A 118 -23.09 14.10 0.37
N TRP A 119 -22.44 13.18 1.08
CA TRP A 119 -21.45 12.27 0.51
C TRP A 119 -22.01 10.86 0.46
N HIS A 120 -21.86 10.21 -0.69
CA HIS A 120 -22.03 8.78 -0.81
C HIS A 120 -20.65 8.13 -0.76
N CYS A 121 -20.41 7.31 0.26
CA CYS A 121 -19.12 6.69 0.50
C CYS A 121 -19.19 5.18 0.25
N PHE A 122 -18.16 4.63 -0.35
CA PHE A 122 -17.98 3.18 -0.48
C PHE A 122 -16.56 2.81 -0.10
N SER A 123 -16.42 2.13 1.03
CA SER A 123 -15.14 1.72 1.60
C SER A 123 -14.95 0.21 1.51
N VAL A 124 -13.73 -0.21 1.20
CA VAL A 124 -13.33 -1.62 1.08
C VAL A 124 -12.03 -1.88 1.86
N PRO A 125 -11.95 -3.00 2.60
CA PRO A 125 -10.69 -3.41 3.23
C PRO A 125 -9.70 -3.93 2.17
N LEU A 126 -8.45 -3.52 2.29
CA LEU A 126 -7.33 -4.05 1.50
C LEU A 126 -6.72 -5.22 2.29
N LYS A 127 -6.82 -6.45 1.78
CA LYS A 127 -6.41 -7.67 2.50
C LYS A 127 -5.31 -8.45 1.78
N ILE A 128 -4.29 -8.87 2.52
CA ILE A 128 -3.25 -9.82 2.09
C ILE A 128 -3.29 -11.00 3.05
N ASP A 129 -3.40 -12.23 2.53
CA ASP A 129 -3.49 -13.45 3.33
C ASP A 129 -4.50 -13.35 4.49
N ASN A 130 -5.67 -12.76 4.18
CA ASN A 130 -6.77 -12.48 5.13
C ASN A 130 -6.45 -11.47 6.23
N LYS A 131 -5.31 -10.79 6.18
CA LYS A 131 -4.94 -9.68 7.07
C LYS A 131 -5.19 -8.34 6.38
N THR A 132 -5.95 -7.46 7.02
CA THR A 132 -6.17 -6.10 6.52
C THR A 132 -4.90 -5.25 6.68
N ILE A 133 -4.47 -4.61 5.60
CA ILE A 133 -3.31 -3.69 5.57
C ILE A 133 -3.75 -2.22 5.53
N GLY A 134 -5.00 -1.95 5.17
CA GLY A 134 -5.56 -0.60 5.06
C GLY A 134 -6.97 -0.63 4.49
N TYR A 135 -7.52 0.55 4.22
CA TYR A 135 -8.84 0.70 3.62
C TYR A 135 -8.77 1.69 2.46
N LEU A 136 -9.50 1.38 1.40
CA LEU A 136 -9.72 2.27 0.27
C LEU A 136 -11.16 2.74 0.34
N ASP A 137 -11.38 4.06 0.33
CA ASP A 137 -12.71 4.65 0.22
C ASP A 137 -12.81 5.47 -1.06
N VAL A 138 -13.97 5.41 -1.70
CA VAL A 138 -14.38 6.37 -2.73
C VAL A 138 -15.60 7.13 -2.24
N SER A 139 -15.57 8.44 -2.47
CA SER A 139 -16.63 9.36 -2.09
C SER A 139 -17.09 10.16 -3.31
N THR A 140 -18.40 10.28 -3.49
CA THR A 140 -19.03 11.23 -4.44
C THR A 140 -19.87 12.25 -3.69
N ILE A 141 -19.87 13.50 -4.16
CA ILE A 141 -20.54 14.63 -3.51
C ILE A 141 -21.69 15.11 -4.39
N ASN A 142 -22.84 15.45 -3.79
CA ASN A 142 -23.97 16.14 -4.44
C ASN A 142 -24.49 15.47 -5.73
N SER A 143 -24.23 14.18 -5.86
CA SER A 143 -24.66 13.32 -6.95
C SER A 143 -24.95 11.96 -6.34
N GLY A 144 -26.02 11.30 -6.79
CA GLY A 144 -26.33 9.95 -6.34
C GLY A 144 -25.17 9.01 -6.62
N MET A 145 -25.09 7.90 -5.86
CA MET A 145 -23.95 6.98 -5.95
C MET A 145 -23.67 6.53 -7.39
N ASN A 146 -22.50 6.89 -7.89
CA ASN A 146 -22.01 6.54 -9.21
C ASN A 146 -21.64 5.04 -9.22
N ARG A 147 -22.45 4.22 -9.91
CA ARG A 147 -22.30 2.76 -9.91
C ARG A 147 -20.98 2.33 -10.54
N GLU A 148 -20.49 3.09 -11.51
CA GLU A 148 -19.21 2.90 -12.15
C GLU A 148 -18.07 3.11 -11.14
N LEU A 149 -18.11 4.16 -10.32
CA LEU A 149 -17.13 4.36 -9.24
C LEU A 149 -17.16 3.26 -8.20
N VAL A 150 -18.36 2.75 -7.84
CA VAL A 150 -18.46 1.57 -6.95
C VAL A 150 -17.81 0.33 -7.60
N ALA A 151 -18.05 0.11 -8.89
CA ALA A 151 -17.44 -1.01 -9.61
C ALA A 151 -15.91 -0.87 -9.66
N ILE A 152 -15.41 0.33 -9.92
CA ILE A 152 -13.97 0.64 -9.92
C ILE A 152 -13.39 0.38 -8.52
N THR A 153 -14.01 0.86 -7.46
CA THR A 153 -13.53 0.64 -6.08
C THR A 153 -13.61 -0.83 -5.64
N LYS A 154 -14.45 -1.65 -6.27
CA LYS A 154 -14.43 -3.11 -6.05
C LYS A 154 -13.27 -3.81 -6.77
N LEU A 155 -12.77 -3.25 -7.87
CA LEU A 155 -11.73 -3.85 -8.69
C LEU A 155 -10.33 -3.29 -8.40
N LEU A 156 -10.24 -2.00 -8.10
CA LEU A 156 -9.00 -1.28 -7.82
C LEU A 156 -8.16 -1.92 -6.70
N PRO A 157 -8.74 -2.45 -5.60
CA PRO A 157 -7.99 -3.19 -4.60
C PRO A 157 -7.17 -4.34 -5.18
N ALA A 158 -7.68 -5.08 -6.17
CA ALA A 158 -6.94 -6.20 -6.75
C ALA A 158 -5.67 -5.70 -7.45
N GLN A 159 -5.75 -4.61 -8.20
CA GLN A 159 -4.59 -3.99 -8.85
C GLN A 159 -3.60 -3.43 -7.82
N MET A 160 -4.11 -2.70 -6.81
CA MET A 160 -3.27 -2.15 -5.74
C MET A 160 -2.51 -3.24 -4.99
N LEU A 161 -3.16 -4.37 -4.70
CA LEU A 161 -2.55 -5.48 -3.97
C LEU A 161 -1.48 -6.19 -4.80
N ILE A 162 -1.65 -6.28 -6.12
CA ILE A 162 -0.62 -6.80 -7.04
C ILE A 162 0.61 -5.89 -6.98
N SER A 163 0.44 -4.58 -7.22
CA SER A 163 1.56 -3.63 -7.20
C SER A 163 2.24 -3.56 -5.83
N TYR A 164 1.46 -3.61 -4.74
CA TYR A 164 2.01 -3.69 -3.39
C TYR A 164 2.90 -4.92 -3.19
N GLN A 165 2.46 -6.10 -3.65
CA GLN A 165 3.26 -7.33 -3.56
C GLN A 165 4.54 -7.24 -4.40
N GLU A 166 4.47 -6.63 -5.59
CA GLU A 166 5.66 -6.37 -6.42
C GLU A 166 6.66 -5.48 -5.68
N TYR A 167 6.20 -4.39 -5.06
CA TYR A 167 7.07 -3.49 -4.30
C TYR A 167 7.67 -4.13 -3.05
N VAL A 168 6.91 -4.96 -2.34
CA VAL A 168 7.45 -5.74 -1.20
C VAL A 168 8.56 -6.67 -1.69
N ASN A 169 8.33 -7.40 -2.77
CA ASN A 169 9.32 -8.32 -3.34
C ASN A 169 10.58 -7.59 -3.84
N GLU A 170 10.42 -6.40 -4.44
CA GLU A 170 11.54 -5.57 -4.89
C GLU A 170 12.37 -5.04 -3.72
N GLN A 171 11.72 -4.48 -2.70
CA GLN A 171 12.39 -3.94 -1.51
C GLN A 171 13.12 -5.03 -0.72
N GLU A 172 12.46 -6.17 -0.50
CA GLU A 172 13.08 -7.33 0.14
C GLU A 172 14.33 -7.75 -0.62
N SER A 173 14.23 -7.87 -1.93
CA SER A 173 15.37 -8.21 -2.76
C SER A 173 16.48 -7.18 -2.71
N GLU A 174 16.19 -5.89 -2.80
CA GLU A 174 17.21 -4.86 -2.69
C GLU A 174 17.98 -4.95 -1.37
N LEU A 175 17.28 -5.13 -0.24
CA LEU A 175 17.89 -5.38 1.07
C LEU A 175 18.73 -6.66 1.08
N PHE A 176 18.22 -7.75 0.50
CA PHE A 176 18.94 -9.01 0.36
C PHE A 176 20.23 -8.84 -0.45
N PHE A 177 20.22 -8.05 -1.53
CA PHE A 177 21.40 -7.81 -2.36
C PHE A 177 22.40 -6.84 -1.72
N GLN A 178 21.94 -5.81 -0.99
CA GLN A 178 22.81 -4.96 -0.17
C GLN A 178 23.57 -5.77 0.89
N SER A 179 23.03 -6.91 1.31
CA SER A 179 23.72 -7.82 2.23
C SER A 179 24.90 -8.57 1.57
N LEU A 180 24.94 -8.73 0.25
CA LEU A 180 26.00 -9.45 -0.45
C LEU A 180 27.23 -8.56 -0.68
N THR A 181 28.42 -9.10 -0.41
CA THR A 181 29.65 -8.38 -0.77
C THR A 181 29.87 -8.41 -2.28
N GLU A 182 30.64 -7.45 -2.82
CA GLU A 182 31.02 -7.44 -4.24
C GLU A 182 31.60 -8.78 -4.70
N ARG A 183 32.37 -9.45 -3.81
CA ARG A 183 32.96 -10.76 -4.09
C ARG A 183 31.90 -11.84 -4.21
N GLN A 184 30.90 -11.84 -3.33
CA GLN A 184 29.77 -12.78 -3.36
C GLN A 184 28.90 -12.55 -4.60
N LEU A 185 28.62 -11.30 -4.95
CA LEU A 185 27.87 -10.94 -6.15
C LEU A 185 28.58 -11.41 -7.43
N LYS A 186 29.91 -11.24 -7.49
CA LYS A 186 30.70 -11.71 -8.64
C LYS A 186 30.75 -13.24 -8.76
N VAL A 187 30.73 -13.96 -7.62
CA VAL A 187 30.59 -15.43 -7.62
C VAL A 187 29.20 -15.82 -8.11
N LEU A 188 28.13 -15.18 -7.63
CA LEU A 188 26.75 -15.44 -8.06
C LEU A 188 26.56 -15.21 -9.58
N GLN A 189 27.10 -14.11 -10.12
CA GLN A 189 27.11 -13.82 -11.57
C GLN A 189 27.84 -14.86 -12.42
N LEU A 190 28.84 -15.55 -11.87
CA LEU A 190 29.52 -16.62 -12.60
C LEU A 190 28.73 -17.93 -12.50
N ILE A 191 28.05 -18.17 -11.38
CA ILE A 191 27.15 -19.32 -11.24
C ILE A 191 26.00 -19.23 -12.24
N SER A 192 25.39 -18.06 -12.41
CA SER A 192 24.29 -17.87 -13.38
C SER A 192 24.71 -18.05 -14.83
N LYS A 193 25.97 -17.74 -15.16
CA LYS A 193 26.55 -18.00 -16.48
C LYS A 193 26.93 -19.47 -16.69
N GLY A 194 26.63 -20.36 -15.74
CA GLY A 194 26.89 -21.80 -15.83
C GLY A 194 28.34 -22.20 -15.55
N TYR A 195 29.18 -21.33 -14.95
CA TYR A 195 30.55 -21.70 -14.62
C TYR A 195 30.61 -22.70 -13.47
N THR A 196 31.43 -23.74 -13.62
CA THR A 196 31.72 -24.70 -12.54
C THR A 196 32.58 -24.06 -11.44
N VAL A 197 32.56 -24.63 -10.23
CA VAL A 197 33.38 -24.16 -9.08
C VAL A 197 34.85 -24.01 -9.47
N LYS A 198 35.39 -24.99 -10.21
CA LYS A 198 36.76 -24.97 -10.72
C LYS A 198 37.00 -23.81 -11.70
N ALA A 199 36.09 -23.57 -12.62
CA ALA A 199 36.21 -22.46 -13.57
C ALA A 199 36.11 -21.08 -12.88
N ILE A 200 35.24 -20.95 -11.88
CA ILE A 200 35.13 -19.75 -11.04
C ILE A 200 36.43 -19.51 -10.27
N ALA A 201 37.01 -20.55 -9.67
CA ALA A 201 38.26 -20.47 -8.92
C ALA A 201 39.40 -19.92 -9.79
N ILE A 202 39.55 -20.45 -11.01
CA ILE A 202 40.54 -19.99 -11.99
C ILE A 202 40.28 -18.52 -12.37
N LYS A 203 39.04 -18.17 -12.73
CA LYS A 203 38.68 -16.83 -13.22
C LYS A 203 38.84 -15.74 -12.16
N LEU A 204 38.54 -16.08 -10.91
CA LEU A 204 38.65 -15.18 -9.76
C LEU A 204 40.00 -15.24 -9.05
N LYS A 205 40.93 -16.09 -9.52
CA LYS A 205 42.26 -16.35 -8.92
C LYS A 205 42.18 -16.67 -7.42
N ILE A 206 41.27 -17.57 -7.04
CA ILE A 206 41.08 -18.07 -5.67
C ILE A 206 41.00 -19.60 -5.65
N LYS A 207 41.05 -20.20 -4.45
CA LYS A 207 40.90 -21.65 -4.28
C LYS A 207 39.45 -22.08 -4.45
N GLU A 208 39.22 -23.31 -4.94
CA GLU A 208 37.88 -23.91 -5.04
C GLU A 208 37.16 -23.93 -3.69
N CYS A 209 37.88 -24.18 -2.58
CA CYS A 209 37.33 -24.11 -1.24
C CYS A 209 36.79 -22.71 -0.89
N THR A 210 37.45 -21.64 -1.35
CA THR A 210 37.00 -20.26 -1.17
C THR A 210 35.73 -19.98 -1.98
N VAL A 211 35.63 -20.52 -3.20
CA VAL A 211 34.40 -20.44 -4.01
C VAL A 211 33.25 -21.16 -3.31
N ASN A 212 33.48 -22.37 -2.78
CA ASN A 212 32.47 -23.12 -2.03
C ASN A 212 32.06 -22.39 -0.75
N HIS A 213 32.99 -21.71 -0.08
CA HIS A 213 32.68 -20.85 1.07
C HIS A 213 31.78 -19.67 0.67
N HIS A 214 32.09 -18.96 -0.43
CA HIS A 214 31.21 -17.92 -0.95
C HIS A 214 29.84 -18.46 -1.35
N LYS A 215 29.77 -19.62 -2.02
CA LYS A 215 28.50 -20.29 -2.36
C LYS A 215 27.66 -20.57 -1.11
N LYS A 216 28.27 -21.12 -0.06
CA LYS A 216 27.60 -21.39 1.21
C LYS A 216 27.00 -20.11 1.80
N ILE A 217 27.79 -19.03 1.89
CA ILE A 217 27.29 -17.76 2.43
C ILE A 217 26.19 -17.16 1.55
N ILE A 218 26.33 -17.24 0.22
CA ILE A 218 25.30 -16.79 -0.72
C ILE A 218 24.01 -17.58 -0.49
N PHE A 219 24.08 -18.90 -0.35
CA PHE A 219 22.91 -19.75 -0.13
C PHE A 219 22.24 -19.47 1.22
N GLU A 220 23.03 -19.31 2.28
CA GLU A 220 22.53 -18.91 3.60
C GLU A 220 21.84 -17.55 3.55
N LYS A 221 22.43 -16.56 2.87
CA LYS A 221 21.86 -15.21 2.72
C LYS A 221 20.62 -15.16 1.83
N LEU A 222 20.58 -15.99 0.79
CA LEU A 222 19.45 -16.09 -0.14
C LEU A 222 18.33 -17.03 0.37
N GLY A 223 18.55 -17.76 1.47
CA GLY A 223 17.58 -18.73 1.98
C GLY A 223 17.33 -19.92 1.05
N VAL A 224 18.30 -20.24 0.18
CA VAL A 224 18.19 -21.29 -0.85
C VAL A 224 19.13 -22.44 -0.57
N GLN A 225 18.83 -23.61 -1.16
CA GLN A 225 19.66 -24.81 -1.00
C GLN A 225 20.42 -25.20 -2.26
N SER A 226 20.07 -24.61 -3.42
CA SER A 226 20.65 -24.98 -4.70
C SER A 226 21.16 -23.78 -5.51
N SER A 227 22.14 -24.04 -6.38
CA SER A 227 22.59 -23.05 -7.37
C SER A 227 21.46 -22.63 -8.31
N THR A 228 20.53 -23.53 -8.64
CA THR A 228 19.40 -23.24 -9.53
C THR A 228 18.41 -22.28 -8.89
N GLU A 229 18.07 -22.50 -7.60
CA GLU A 229 17.25 -21.56 -6.83
C GLU A 229 17.93 -20.19 -6.71
N ALA A 230 19.23 -20.16 -6.37
CA ALA A 230 19.99 -18.91 -6.28
C ALA A 230 19.97 -18.12 -7.60
N VAL A 231 20.11 -18.81 -8.74
CA VAL A 231 20.05 -18.20 -10.07
C VAL A 231 18.63 -17.74 -10.42
N SER A 232 17.61 -18.52 -10.07
CA SER A 232 16.20 -18.14 -10.27
C SER A 232 15.83 -16.87 -9.51
N ILE A 233 16.29 -16.73 -8.27
CA ILE A 233 16.09 -15.50 -7.47
C ILE A 233 16.82 -14.34 -8.14
N ALA A 234 18.11 -14.50 -8.45
CA ALA A 234 18.90 -13.43 -9.07
C ALA A 234 18.35 -12.99 -10.45
N ALA A 235 17.75 -13.89 -11.22
CA ALA A 235 17.12 -13.58 -12.51
C ALA A 235 15.79 -12.81 -12.36
N ARG A 236 14.94 -13.18 -11.38
CA ARG A 236 13.67 -12.49 -11.12
C ARG A 236 13.84 -11.01 -10.78
N HIS A 237 14.97 -10.66 -10.16
CA HIS A 237 15.27 -9.29 -9.75
C HIS A 237 16.14 -8.52 -10.74
N SER A 238 16.24 -8.97 -12.01
CA SER A 238 16.97 -8.28 -13.09
C SER A 238 18.45 -7.99 -12.81
N ILE A 239 19.12 -8.86 -12.04
CA ILE A 239 20.53 -8.67 -11.64
C ILE A 239 21.52 -9.41 -12.55
N LEU A 240 21.00 -10.24 -13.47
CA LEU A 240 21.76 -11.13 -14.34
C LEU A 240 21.49 -10.89 -15.82
#